data_AF-A0A497QL16-F1
#
_entry.id   AF-A0A497QL16-F1
#
_cell.length_a   1.000
_cell.length_b   1.000
_cell.length_c   1.000
_cell.angle_alpha   90.00
_cell.angle_beta   90.00
_cell.angle_gamma   90.00
#
_symmetry.space_group_name_H-M   'P 1'
#
loop_
_entity.id
_entity.type
_entity.pdbx_description
1 polymer ?
#
loop_
_entity_poly.entity_id
_entity_poly.type
_entity_poly.pdbx_seq_one_letter_code
_entity_poly.pdbx_strand_id
1 'polypeptide(L)'
;MQRCFILDLPQKQAIWLNSGLLAQFTSTWKMLRKAIENVPDKYWYRTENDWSYSKTVYHILETQEFYIRNSPEGMVWNKLLEPKGRENKAKDYPTKEQLENYLKEMEEKVSTYLKTLSFEQLLEKDGFKWFSSIFEKLLYLLRHTAHHLGELGRMLREWDCKRMKWQ
;
A
#
# COMPACT_ATOMS: atom_id res chain seq x y z
N MET A 1 28.50 -24.64 24.42
CA MET A 1 28.56 -25.10 23.01
C MET A 1 27.63 -24.20 22.19
N GLN A 2 28.17 -23.10 21.67
CA GLN A 2 27.40 -22.04 21.01
C GLN A 2 27.27 -22.42 19.53
N ARG A 3 26.09 -22.85 19.08
CA ARG A 3 25.85 -23.17 17.66
C ARG A 3 25.87 -21.87 16.87
N CYS A 4 26.95 -21.63 16.15
CA CYS A 4 27.06 -20.60 15.14
C CYS A 4 26.18 -21.03 13.96
N PHE A 5 24.97 -20.47 13.84
CA PHE A 5 24.10 -20.70 12.68
C PHE A 5 24.66 -19.94 11.48
N ILE A 6 25.54 -20.59 10.73
CA ILE A 6 25.96 -20.12 9.42
C ILE A 6 24.77 -20.42 8.48
N LEU A 7 23.96 -19.40 8.21
CA LEU A 7 22.96 -19.48 7.14
C LEU A 7 23.68 -19.63 5.80
N ASP A 8 23.19 -20.53 4.95
CA ASP A 8 23.69 -20.70 3.59
C ASP A 8 23.51 -19.41 2.77
N LEU A 9 24.41 -19.17 1.81
CA LEU A 9 24.43 -17.97 0.96
C LEU A 9 23.05 -17.59 0.35
N PRO A 10 22.26 -18.53 -0.19
CA PRO A 10 20.91 -18.24 -0.71
C PRO A 10 19.94 -17.76 0.38
N GLN A 11 20.02 -18.35 1.57
CA GLN A 11 19.15 -18.00 2.70
C GLN A 11 19.48 -16.61 3.25
N LYS A 12 20.77 -16.21 3.25
CA LYS A 12 21.17 -14.83 3.57
C LYS A 12 20.62 -13.84 2.56
N GLN A 13 20.71 -14.14 1.25
CA GLN A 13 20.22 -13.25 0.19
C GLN A 13 18.70 -13.01 0.29
N ALA A 14 17.93 -14.06 0.60
CA ALA A 14 16.49 -13.97 0.87
C ALA A 14 16.16 -12.93 1.96
N ILE A 15 16.88 -12.99 3.08
CA ILE A 15 16.65 -12.11 4.23
C ILE A 15 16.91 -10.65 3.86
N TRP A 16 17.99 -10.36 3.13
CA TRP A 16 18.32 -8.98 2.74
C TRP A 16 17.30 -8.39 1.77
N LEU A 17 16.87 -9.16 0.77
CA LEU A 17 15.88 -8.70 -0.22
C LEU A 17 14.51 -8.46 0.42
N ASN A 18 14.02 -9.41 1.22
CA ASN A 18 12.76 -9.24 1.95
C ASN A 18 12.82 -8.07 2.92
N SER A 19 13.93 -7.91 3.63
CA SER A 19 14.14 -6.77 4.55
C SER A 19 14.17 -5.44 3.80
N GLY A 20 14.81 -5.40 2.62
CA GLY A 20 14.84 -4.22 1.76
C GLY A 20 13.45 -3.84 1.26
N LEU A 21 12.69 -4.79 0.71
CA LEU A 21 11.30 -4.58 0.29
C LEU A 21 10.44 -4.09 1.47
N LEU A 22 10.52 -4.76 2.61
CA LEU A 22 9.77 -4.40 3.80
C LEU A 22 10.12 -2.99 4.29
N ALA A 23 11.40 -2.60 4.24
CA ALA A 23 11.83 -1.25 4.60
C ALA A 23 11.25 -0.19 3.65
N GLN A 24 11.18 -0.47 2.35
CA GLN A 24 10.56 0.44 1.37
C GLN A 24 9.05 0.58 1.62
N PHE A 25 8.34 -0.53 1.83
CA PHE A 25 6.91 -0.49 2.21
C PHE A 25 6.69 0.25 3.53
N THR A 26 7.53 0.01 4.53
CA THR A 26 7.45 0.73 5.81
C THR A 26 7.60 2.24 5.63
N SER A 27 8.48 2.67 4.73
CA SER A 27 8.69 4.09 4.45
C SER A 27 7.48 4.70 3.72
N THR A 28 6.90 4.00 2.75
CA THR A 28 5.68 4.45 2.06
C THR A 28 4.46 4.49 2.99
N TRP A 29 4.34 3.56 3.95
CA TRP A 29 3.25 3.58 4.94
C TRP A 29 3.39 4.72 5.95
N LYS A 30 4.61 5.03 6.41
CA LYS A 30 4.84 6.22 7.24
C LYS A 30 4.45 7.49 6.49
N MET A 31 4.81 7.58 5.21
CA MET A 31 4.40 8.67 4.33
C MET A 31 2.87 8.73 4.20
N LEU A 32 2.21 7.62 3.86
CA LEU A 32 0.74 7.56 3.70
C LEU A 32 0.01 7.95 4.98
N ARG A 33 0.47 7.46 6.14
CA ARG A 33 -0.06 7.85 7.46
C ARG A 33 0.03 9.36 7.66
N LYS A 34 1.17 9.98 7.35
CA LYS A 34 1.32 11.45 7.43
C LYS A 34 0.41 12.16 6.42
N ALA A 35 0.15 11.58 5.25
CA ALA A 35 -0.80 12.15 4.30
C ALA A 35 -2.23 12.14 4.83
N ILE A 36 -2.64 11.11 5.58
CA ILE A 36 -3.96 11.03 6.23
C ILE A 36 -4.06 11.99 7.42
N GLU A 37 -3.04 12.02 8.27
CA GLU A 37 -3.00 12.88 9.47
C GLU A 37 -2.97 14.37 9.12
N ASN A 38 -2.20 14.76 8.10
CA ASN A 38 -1.91 16.18 7.83
C ASN A 38 -2.98 16.89 7.01
N VAL A 39 -3.88 16.18 6.34
CA VAL A 39 -4.96 16.80 5.55
C VAL A 39 -6.09 17.24 6.49
N PRO A 40 -6.52 18.52 6.50
CA PRO A 40 -7.68 18.96 7.25
C PRO A 40 -8.98 18.29 6.78
N ASP A 41 -9.96 18.10 7.67
CA ASP A 41 -11.24 17.44 7.35
C ASP A 41 -12.00 18.14 6.21
N LYS A 42 -11.92 19.48 6.13
CA LYS A 42 -12.50 20.27 5.03
C LYS A 42 -12.00 19.89 3.64
N TYR A 43 -10.83 19.25 3.53
CA TYR A 43 -10.24 18.82 2.27
C TYR A 43 -10.29 17.31 2.05
N TRP A 44 -10.69 16.52 3.06
CA TRP A 44 -10.67 15.06 2.99
C TRP A 44 -11.50 14.50 1.84
N TYR A 45 -12.72 15.02 1.65
CA TYR A 45 -13.63 14.62 0.58
C TYR A 45 -13.51 15.50 -0.68
N ARG A 46 -12.50 16.37 -0.75
CA ARG A 46 -12.32 17.28 -1.89
C ARG A 46 -12.02 16.46 -3.15
N THR A 47 -12.69 16.83 -4.24
CA THR A 47 -12.56 16.21 -5.56
C THR A 47 -12.28 17.30 -6.58
N GLU A 48 -11.28 17.10 -7.43
CA GLU A 48 -10.85 18.02 -8.48
C GLU A 48 -10.55 17.19 -9.74
N ASN A 49 -11.20 17.51 -10.87
CA ASN A 49 -11.00 16.81 -12.15
C ASN A 49 -11.06 15.28 -12.01
N ASP A 50 -12.13 14.78 -11.37
CA ASP A 50 -12.36 13.35 -11.06
C ASP A 50 -11.35 12.68 -10.11
N TRP A 51 -10.32 13.38 -9.66
CA TRP A 51 -9.39 12.93 -8.62
C TRP A 51 -9.90 13.33 -7.25
N SER A 52 -9.87 12.42 -6.27
CA SER A 52 -10.34 12.69 -4.91
C SER A 52 -9.33 12.21 -3.87
N TYR A 53 -9.05 13.04 -2.86
CA TYR A 53 -8.01 12.77 -1.88
C TYR A 53 -8.25 11.46 -1.12
N SER A 54 -9.44 11.29 -0.52
CA SER A 54 -9.77 10.07 0.23
C SER A 54 -9.87 8.84 -0.65
N LYS A 55 -10.37 8.95 -1.90
CA LYS A 55 -10.37 7.83 -2.85
C LYS A 55 -8.96 7.43 -3.27
N THR A 56 -8.04 8.39 -3.43
CA THR A 56 -6.65 8.08 -3.75
C THR A 56 -5.95 7.37 -2.60
N VAL A 57 -6.17 7.79 -1.34
CA VAL A 57 -5.68 7.05 -0.16
C VAL A 57 -6.24 5.61 -0.16
N TYR A 58 -7.55 5.48 -0.38
CA TYR A 58 -8.21 4.17 -0.41
C TYR A 58 -7.68 3.27 -1.52
N HIS A 59 -7.50 3.81 -2.72
CA HIS A 59 -6.96 3.12 -3.89
C HIS A 59 -5.54 2.57 -3.63
N ILE A 60 -4.69 3.33 -2.93
CA ILE A 60 -3.37 2.83 -2.52
C ILE A 60 -3.50 1.58 -1.63
N LEU A 61 -4.41 1.59 -0.66
CA LEU A 61 -4.59 0.46 0.27
C LEU A 61 -5.23 -0.75 -0.42
N GLU A 62 -6.23 -0.52 -1.26
CA GLU A 62 -6.94 -1.57 -1.96
C GLU A 62 -6.03 -2.27 -3.00
N THR A 63 -5.16 -1.50 -3.68
CA THR A 63 -4.14 -2.09 -4.56
C THR A 63 -3.09 -2.89 -3.79
N GLN A 64 -2.73 -2.51 -2.56
CA GLN A 64 -1.90 -3.37 -1.72
C GLN A 64 -2.59 -4.69 -1.41
N GLU A 65 -3.86 -4.67 -0.98
CA GLU A 65 -4.62 -5.88 -0.72
C GLU A 65 -4.74 -6.77 -1.96
N PHE A 66 -4.93 -6.17 -3.14
CA PHE A 66 -5.03 -6.88 -4.40
C PHE A 66 -3.72 -7.59 -4.75
N TYR A 67 -2.59 -6.88 -4.74
CA TYR A 67 -1.33 -7.40 -5.25
C TYR A 67 -0.58 -8.32 -4.28
N ILE A 68 -0.94 -8.37 -2.99
CA ILE A 68 -0.40 -9.41 -2.07
C ILE A 68 -1.11 -10.77 -2.21
N ARG A 69 -2.16 -10.87 -3.04
CA ARG A 69 -2.80 -12.14 -3.36
C ARG A 69 -1.93 -12.94 -4.32
N ASN A 70 -2.25 -14.22 -4.47
CA ASN A 70 -1.60 -15.10 -5.45
C ASN A 70 -2.23 -14.98 -6.85
N SER A 71 -3.40 -14.37 -6.97
CA SER A 71 -4.09 -14.20 -8.25
C SER A 71 -5.12 -13.06 -8.16
N PRO A 72 -5.55 -12.50 -9.31
CA PRO A 72 -6.54 -11.40 -9.31
C PRO A 72 -7.95 -11.87 -8.91
N GLU A 73 -8.25 -13.16 -8.99
CA GLU A 73 -9.57 -13.71 -8.75
C GLU A 73 -10.02 -13.57 -7.27
N GLY A 74 -11.33 -13.35 -7.10
CA GLY A 74 -11.98 -13.25 -5.80
C GLY A 74 -11.67 -11.97 -5.02
N MET A 75 -11.02 -10.96 -5.61
CA MET A 75 -10.91 -9.64 -5.01
C MET A 75 -12.27 -8.94 -5.06
N VAL A 76 -12.70 -8.40 -3.92
CA VAL A 76 -13.90 -7.55 -3.82
C VAL A 76 -13.44 -6.11 -3.76
N TRP A 77 -13.58 -5.41 -4.89
CA TRP A 77 -13.27 -3.99 -5.00
C TRP A 77 -14.36 -3.13 -4.37
N ASN A 78 -13.97 -1.96 -3.87
CA ASN A 78 -14.81 -0.99 -3.18
C ASN A 78 -15.51 -1.53 -1.94
N LYS A 79 -14.88 -2.45 -1.20
CA LYS A 79 -15.48 -3.09 -0.01
C LYS A 79 -15.89 -2.11 1.10
N LEU A 80 -15.25 -0.93 1.17
CA LEU A 80 -15.60 0.12 2.13
C LEU A 80 -16.66 1.10 1.63
N LEU A 81 -17.06 1.01 0.36
CA LEU A 81 -18.04 1.91 -0.25
C LEU A 81 -19.37 1.19 -0.42
N GLU A 82 -20.49 1.85 -0.12
CA GLU A 82 -21.79 1.29 -0.46
C GLU A 82 -21.97 1.25 -2.00
N PRO A 83 -22.73 0.28 -2.54
CA PRO A 83 -23.10 0.30 -3.96
C PRO A 83 -23.74 1.64 -4.33
N LYS A 84 -23.28 2.25 -5.44
CA LYS A 84 -23.79 3.54 -5.93
C LYS A 84 -25.32 3.53 -5.97
N GLY A 85 -25.97 4.35 -5.14
CA GLY A 85 -27.42 4.39 -5.10
C GLY A 85 -28.09 5.13 -3.93
N ARG A 86 -27.36 5.83 -3.07
CA ARG A 86 -27.98 6.64 -2.00
C ARG A 86 -27.34 8.01 -1.91
N GLU A 87 -28.18 9.03 -1.75
CA GLU A 87 -27.93 10.47 -1.88
C GLU A 87 -26.89 11.08 -0.91
N ASN A 88 -26.15 10.26 -0.14
CA ASN A 88 -25.28 10.73 0.92
C ASN A 88 -23.81 10.59 0.53
N LYS A 89 -23.15 11.70 0.19
CA LYS A 89 -21.73 11.74 -0.22
C LYS A 89 -20.81 11.05 0.80
N ALA A 90 -21.10 11.10 2.11
CA ALA A 90 -20.28 10.39 3.11
C ALA A 90 -20.30 8.85 2.95
N LYS A 91 -21.24 8.29 2.17
CA LYS A 91 -21.32 6.87 1.83
C LYS A 91 -20.57 6.49 0.55
N ASP A 92 -20.21 7.49 -0.26
CA ASP A 92 -19.45 7.33 -1.52
C ASP A 92 -17.92 7.48 -1.33
N TYR A 93 -17.49 7.88 -0.12
CA TYR A 93 -16.10 8.09 0.24
C TYR A 93 -15.82 7.47 1.61
N PRO A 94 -14.63 6.87 1.81
CA PRO A 94 -14.27 6.33 3.11
C PRO A 94 -13.91 7.45 4.08
N THR A 95 -14.21 7.24 5.36
CA THR A 95 -13.79 8.15 6.43
C THR A 95 -12.28 8.01 6.69
N LYS A 96 -11.69 9.00 7.36
CA LYS A 96 -10.28 8.92 7.80
C LYS A 96 -10.03 7.71 8.68
N GLU A 97 -10.87 7.52 9.70
CA GLU A 97 -10.75 6.41 10.64
C GLU A 97 -10.80 5.05 9.93
N GLN A 98 -11.70 4.88 8.95
CA GLN A 98 -11.76 3.66 8.14
C GLN A 98 -10.44 3.41 7.41
N LEU A 99 -9.83 4.44 6.82
CA LEU A 99 -8.57 4.30 6.10
C LEU A 99 -7.34 4.17 7.00
N GLU A 100 -7.36 4.74 8.21
CA GLU A 100 -6.32 4.54 9.22
C GLU A 100 -6.31 3.08 9.72
N ASN A 101 -7.50 2.53 9.99
CA ASN A 101 -7.64 1.12 10.36
C ASN A 101 -7.24 0.20 9.21
N TYR A 102 -7.67 0.51 7.98
CA TYR A 102 -7.30 -0.29 6.82
C TYR A 102 -5.80 -0.22 6.50
N LEU A 103 -5.15 0.93 6.70
CA LEU A 103 -3.69 1.05 6.63
C LEU A 103 -3.02 0.13 7.64
N LYS A 104 -3.45 0.13 8.91
CA LYS A 104 -2.89 -0.75 9.93
C LYS A 104 -3.03 -2.23 9.54
N GLU A 105 -4.19 -2.63 9.01
CA GLU A 105 -4.39 -3.99 8.51
C GLU A 105 -3.43 -4.31 7.35
N MET A 106 -3.24 -3.40 6.39
CA MET A 106 -2.33 -3.62 5.27
C MET A 106 -0.87 -3.68 5.69
N GLU A 107 -0.45 -2.86 6.65
CA GLU A 107 0.90 -2.95 7.24
C GLU A 107 1.16 -4.37 7.77
N GLU A 108 0.22 -4.95 8.50
CA GLU A 108 0.33 -6.30 9.05
C GLU A 108 0.30 -7.38 7.95
N LYS A 109 -0.67 -7.32 7.03
CA LYS A 109 -0.83 -8.34 5.97
C LYS A 109 0.37 -8.35 5.03
N VAL A 110 0.80 -7.20 4.53
CA VAL A 110 1.95 -7.10 3.61
C VAL A 110 3.23 -7.50 4.35
N SER A 111 3.43 -7.06 5.59
CA SER A 111 4.61 -7.45 6.38
C SER A 111 4.68 -8.96 6.59
N THR A 112 3.54 -9.59 6.88
CA THR A 112 3.45 -11.04 7.06
C THR A 112 3.74 -11.75 5.74
N TYR A 113 3.10 -11.32 4.65
CA TYR A 113 3.33 -11.87 3.31
C TYR A 113 4.82 -11.83 2.93
N LEU A 114 5.48 -10.67 3.05
CA LEU A 114 6.90 -10.53 2.74
C LEU A 114 7.82 -11.39 3.62
N LYS A 115 7.47 -11.61 4.89
CA LYS A 115 8.23 -12.49 5.80
C LYS A 115 8.07 -13.97 5.47
N THR A 116 6.97 -14.36 4.83
CA THR A 116 6.69 -15.75 4.46
C THR A 116 7.31 -16.17 3.12
N LEU A 117 7.65 -15.22 2.25
CA LEU A 117 8.23 -15.52 0.94
C LEU A 117 9.70 -15.94 1.06
N SER A 118 10.05 -17.09 0.47
CA SER A 118 11.44 -17.46 0.22
C SER A 118 12.02 -16.68 -0.96
N PHE A 119 13.35 -16.72 -1.12
CA PHE A 119 14.01 -16.11 -2.27
C PHE A 119 13.57 -16.75 -3.59
N GLU A 120 13.41 -18.08 -3.61
CA GLU A 120 12.97 -18.83 -4.76
C GLU A 120 11.54 -18.43 -5.15
N GLN A 121 10.64 -18.33 -4.17
CA GLN A 121 9.26 -17.88 -4.40
C GLN A 121 9.20 -16.46 -4.97
N LEU A 122 10.07 -15.55 -4.54
CA LEU A 122 10.13 -14.20 -5.12
C LEU A 122 10.41 -14.20 -6.63
N LEU A 123 11.16 -15.18 -7.12
CA LEU A 123 11.53 -15.31 -8.54
C LEU A 123 10.47 -16.06 -9.35
N GLU A 124 9.52 -16.72 -8.69
CA GLU A 124 8.43 -17.44 -9.35
C GLU A 124 7.34 -16.50 -9.87
N LYS A 125 6.54 -17.01 -10.81
CA LYS A 125 5.29 -16.39 -11.24
C LYS A 125 4.15 -16.83 -10.34
N ASP A 126 3.15 -15.98 -10.21
CA ASP A 126 1.86 -16.32 -9.62
C ASP A 126 0.73 -16.17 -10.66
N GLY A 127 -0.52 -16.12 -10.21
CA GLY A 127 -1.70 -15.96 -11.06
C GLY A 127 -1.82 -14.61 -11.77
N PHE A 128 -0.95 -13.63 -11.46
CA PHE A 128 -0.91 -12.35 -12.17
C PHE A 128 -0.10 -12.48 -13.47
N LYS A 129 -0.80 -12.78 -14.57
CA LYS A 129 -0.20 -13.11 -15.88
C LYS A 129 0.66 -12.01 -16.53
N TRP A 130 0.60 -10.78 -16.02
CA TRP A 130 1.32 -9.62 -16.57
C TRP A 130 2.61 -9.27 -15.82
N PHE A 131 3.00 -10.04 -14.81
CA PHE A 131 4.31 -9.94 -14.18
C PHE A 131 5.15 -11.18 -14.49
N SER A 132 6.45 -10.96 -14.64
CA SER A 132 7.44 -12.00 -14.84
C SER A 132 7.81 -12.73 -13.55
N SER A 133 7.57 -12.12 -12.38
CA SER A 133 7.82 -12.68 -11.05
C SER A 133 7.02 -11.97 -9.95
N ILE A 134 6.90 -12.61 -8.77
CA ILE A 134 6.36 -11.97 -7.55
C ILE A 134 7.19 -10.73 -7.18
N PHE A 135 8.51 -10.79 -7.35
CA PHE A 135 9.38 -9.65 -7.12
C PHE A 135 9.02 -8.44 -8.00
N GLU A 136 8.83 -8.64 -9.30
CA GLU A 136 8.40 -7.55 -10.20
C GLU A 136 7.04 -6.98 -9.78
N LYS A 137 6.08 -7.84 -9.41
CA LYS A 137 4.77 -7.43 -8.90
C LYS A 137 4.90 -6.52 -7.66
N LEU A 138 5.77 -6.88 -6.71
CA LEU A 138 6.01 -6.09 -5.50
C LEU A 138 6.69 -4.75 -5.80
N LEU A 139 7.64 -4.72 -6.75
CA LEU A 139 8.24 -3.47 -7.22
C LEU A 139 7.21 -2.57 -7.94
N TYR A 140 6.34 -3.16 -8.75
CA TYR A 140 5.23 -2.45 -9.38
C TYR A 140 4.33 -1.81 -8.33
N LEU A 141 3.95 -2.57 -7.29
CA LEU A 141 3.11 -2.07 -6.19
C LEU A 141 3.79 -0.92 -5.43
N LEU A 142 5.09 -1.01 -5.15
CA LEU A 142 5.85 0.08 -4.55
C LEU A 142 5.83 1.34 -5.43
N ARG A 143 6.05 1.19 -6.73
CA ARG A 143 6.08 2.31 -7.69
C ARG A 143 4.71 2.96 -7.84
N HIS A 144 3.65 2.15 -7.88
CA HIS A 144 2.26 2.60 -7.88
C HIS A 144 1.92 3.40 -6.60
N THR A 145 2.33 2.87 -5.44
CA THR A 145 2.15 3.56 -4.16
C THR A 145 2.90 4.90 -4.14
N ALA A 146 4.15 4.92 -4.59
CA ALA A 146 4.96 6.13 -4.65
C ALA A 146 4.38 7.20 -5.59
N HIS A 147 3.81 6.78 -6.73
CA HIS A 147 3.13 7.67 -7.66
C HIS A 147 1.98 8.43 -6.99
N HIS A 148 1.05 7.70 -6.36
CA HIS A 148 -0.09 8.33 -5.68
C HIS A 148 0.29 9.08 -4.40
N LEU A 149 1.35 8.67 -3.68
CA LEU A 149 1.93 9.49 -2.60
C LEU A 149 2.44 10.83 -3.11
N GLY A 150 2.99 10.88 -4.32
CA GLY A 150 3.35 12.13 -5.01
C GLY A 150 2.13 13.03 -5.24
N GLU A 151 1.02 12.47 -5.70
CA GLU A 151 -0.24 13.21 -5.89
C GLU A 151 -0.79 13.76 -4.57
N LEU A 152 -0.87 12.94 -3.53
CA LEU A 152 -1.30 13.37 -2.19
C LEU A 152 -0.38 14.46 -1.64
N GLY A 153 0.94 14.28 -1.79
CA GLY A 153 1.94 15.25 -1.38
C GLY A 153 1.84 16.59 -2.13
N ARG A 154 1.49 16.57 -3.43
CA ARG A 154 1.19 17.77 -4.22
C ARG A 154 -0.02 18.50 -3.64
N MET A 155 -1.13 17.81 -3.40
CA MET A 155 -2.35 18.44 -2.88
C MET A 155 -2.14 19.07 -1.50
N LEU A 156 -1.40 18.41 -0.61
CA LEU A 156 -1.06 18.99 0.69
C LEU A 156 -0.31 20.32 0.54
N ARG A 157 0.55 20.48 -0.48
CA ARG A 157 1.26 21.74 -0.73
C ARG A 157 0.34 22.79 -1.33
N GLU A 158 -0.49 22.42 -2.29
CA GLU A 158 -1.43 23.33 -2.97
C GLU A 158 -2.48 23.90 -2.01
N TRP A 159 -2.86 23.13 -1.00
CA TRP A 159 -3.81 23.55 0.03
C TRP A 159 -3.14 24.16 1.27
N ASP A 160 -1.84 24.48 1.19
CA ASP A 160 -1.02 25.03 2.29
C ASP A 160 -1.15 24.22 3.60
N CYS A 161 -1.25 22.90 3.47
CA CYS A 161 -1.33 21.98 4.59
C CYS A 161 0.07 21.54 5.06
N LYS A 162 0.12 20.91 6.25
CA LYS A 162 1.37 20.35 6.77
C LYS A 162 1.92 19.30 5.79
N ARG A 163 3.18 19.47 5.40
CA ARG A 163 3.82 18.61 4.40
C ARG A 163 4.10 17.21 4.96
N MET A 164 3.91 16.20 4.11
CA MET A 164 4.46 14.87 4.32
C MET A 164 5.99 14.92 4.17
N LYS A 165 6.72 14.42 5.16
CA LYS A 165 8.19 14.30 5.09
C LYS A 165 8.56 13.03 4.33
N TRP A 166 9.61 13.10 3.54
CA TRP A 166 10.27 11.90 2.99
C TRP A 166 10.73 10.99 4.14
N GLN A 167 10.68 9.68 3.94
CA GLN A 167 11.00 8.67 4.95
C GLN A 167 12.09 7.74 4.44
#